data_AF-A0A510JMJ7-F1
#
_entry.id   AF-A0A510JMJ7-F1
#
_cell.length_a   1.000
_cell.length_b   1.000
_cell.length_c   1.000
_cell.angle_alpha   90.00
_cell.angle_beta   90.00
_cell.angle_gamma   90.00
#
_symmetry.space_group_name_H-M   'P 1'
#
loop_
_entity.id
_entity.type
_entity.pdbx_description
1 polymer ?
#
loop_
_entity_poly.entity_id
_entity_poly.type
_entity_poly.pdbx_seq_one_letter_code
_entity_poly.pdbx_strand_id
1 'polypeptide(L)' 'MNQNIDKNTITGKELIVKKEFAEKVKKEFSGAKVKKNEFVTSGFIIEENGIQENYTFEVKLDFMRDELEVEISKLLFS' A
#
# COMPACT_ATOMS: atom_id res chain seq x y z
N MET A 1 -8.15 0.70 13.18
CA MET A 1 -6.82 0.41 13.74
C MET A 1 -5.77 1.01 12.81
N ASN A 2 -5.07 2.09 13.21
CA ASN A 2 -3.95 2.63 12.44
C ASN A 2 -2.67 1.92 12.86
N GLN A 3 -2.41 0.75 12.29
CA GLN A 3 -1.08 0.15 12.36
C GLN A 3 -0.27 0.67 11.17
N ASN A 4 0.60 1.64 11.43
CA ASN A 4 1.66 1.96 10.48
C ASN A 4 2.57 0.73 10.39
N ILE A 5 2.88 0.28 9.17
CA ILE A 5 3.78 -0.86 8.97
C ILE A 5 5.18 -0.42 9.42
N ASP A 6 5.71 -1.09 10.45
CA ASP A 6 7.04 -0.82 10.98
C ASP A 6 8.09 -1.23 9.93
N LYS A 7 9.10 -0.39 9.71
CA LYS A 7 10.17 -0.65 8.72
C LYS A 7 10.84 -2.01 8.95
N ASN A 8 10.97 -2.45 10.20
CA ASN A 8 11.59 -3.72 10.56
C ASN A 8 10.76 -4.92 10.10
N THR A 9 9.44 -4.79 10.03
CA THR A 9 8.54 -5.88 9.58
C THR A 9 8.64 -6.16 8.09
N ILE A 10 9.26 -5.26 7.31
CA ILE A 10 9.41 -5.39 5.85
C ILE A 10 10.79 -5.94 5.47
N THR A 11 11.74 -5.99 6.40
CA THR A 11 13.07 -6.55 6.15
C THR A 11 12.98 -8.00 5.69
N GLY A 12 13.65 -8.34 4.57
CA GLY A 12 13.62 -9.67 3.97
C GLY A 12 12.41 -9.93 3.05
N LYS A 13 11.37 -9.09 3.09
CA LYS A 13 10.19 -9.19 2.21
C LYS A 13 10.43 -8.48 0.89
N GLU A 14 9.58 -8.79 -0.10
CA GLU A 14 9.58 -8.10 -1.40
C GLU A 14 8.51 -7.00 -1.43
N LEU A 15 8.93 -5.77 -1.66
CA LEU A 15 8.07 -4.61 -1.88
C LEU A 15 7.88 -4.39 -3.37
N ILE A 16 6.66 -4.55 -3.85
CA ILE A 16 6.27 -4.27 -5.23
C ILE A 16 5.69 -2.87 -5.28
N VAL A 17 6.31 -1.99 -6.08
CA VAL A 17 5.97 -0.57 -6.15
C VAL A 17 5.96 -0.08 -7.59
N LYS A 18 5.30 1.06 -7.81
CA LYS A 18 5.38 1.78 -9.08
C LYS A 18 6.82 2.16 -9.39
N LYS A 19 7.22 1.98 -10.64
CA LYS A 19 8.59 2.17 -11.14
C LYS A 19 9.23 3.50 -10.72
N GLU A 20 8.46 4.58 -10.74
CA GLU A 20 8.92 5.94 -10.38
C GLU A 20 9.32 6.10 -8.91
N PHE A 21 8.78 5.29 -8.00
CA PHE A 21 9.09 5.36 -6.57
C PHE A 21 10.15 4.35 -6.13
N ALA A 22 10.54 3.42 -7.00
CA ALA A 22 11.41 2.30 -6.62
C ALA A 22 12.74 2.74 -5.98
N GLU A 23 13.40 3.77 -6.52
CA GLU A 23 14.68 4.24 -5.97
C GLU A 23 14.50 4.95 -4.61
N LYS A 24 13.40 5.69 -4.42
CA LYS A 24 13.04 6.28 -3.13
C LYS A 24 12.77 5.19 -2.09
N VAL A 25 12.05 4.14 -2.47
CA VAL A 25 11.71 3.02 -1.59
C VAL A 25 12.94 2.21 -1.20
N LYS A 26 13.85 1.92 -2.13
CA LYS A 26 15.13 1.25 -1.82
C LYS A 26 15.96 2.03 -0.80
N LYS A 27 15.99 3.36 -0.90
CA LYS A 27 16.73 4.22 0.03
C LYS A 27 16.14 4.14 1.44
N GLU A 28 14.82 4.14 1.56
CA GLU A 28 14.14 4.19 2.86
C GLU A 28 13.93 2.82 3.53
N PHE A 29 13.91 1.76 2.72
CA PHE A 29 13.69 0.38 3.13
C PHE A 29 14.82 -0.51 2.59
N SER A 30 16.05 -0.21 3.00
CA SER A 30 17.26 -0.91 2.53
C SER A 30 17.29 -2.41 2.84
N GLY A 31 16.53 -2.86 3.84
CA GLY A 31 16.36 -4.26 4.20
C GLY A 31 15.34 -5.04 3.34
N ALA A 32 14.59 -4.36 2.48
CA ALA A 32 13.57 -4.98 1.64
C ALA A 32 14.07 -5.17 0.20
N LYS A 33 13.61 -6.23 -0.47
CA LYS A 33 13.81 -6.38 -1.92
C LYS A 33 12.77 -5.50 -2.62
N VAL A 34 13.17 -4.66 -3.57
CA VAL A 34 12.24 -3.76 -4.28
C VAL A 34 12.05 -4.24 -5.71
N LYS A 35 10.80 -4.57 -6.05
CA LYS A 35 10.36 -4.97 -7.38
C LYS A 35 9.52 -3.88 -8.03
N LYS A 36 9.79 -3.63 -9.30
CA LYS A 36 9.12 -2.61 -10.11
C LYS A 36 7.96 -3.28 -10.84
N ASN A 37 6.76 -2.72 -10.74
CA ASN A 37 5.60 -3.19 -11.49
C ASN A 37 4.85 -1.99 -12.09
N GLU A 38 4.55 -2.03 -13.38
CA GLU A 38 3.84 -0.95 -14.10
C GLU A 38 2.32 -0.99 -13.87
N PHE A 39 1.78 -2.13 -13.41
CA PHE A 39 0.37 -2.28 -13.04
C PHE A 39 0.06 -1.75 -11.63
N VAL A 40 1.09 -1.53 -10.80
CA VAL A 40 0.93 -0.84 -9.51
C VAL A 40 0.95 0.66 -9.77
N THR A 41 -0.21 1.29 -9.65
CA THR A 41 -0.43 2.73 -9.91
C THR A 41 -0.21 3.59 -8.67
N SER A 42 -0.47 3.05 -7.49
CA SER A 42 -0.38 3.75 -6.21
C SER A 42 -0.12 2.79 -5.04
N GLY A 43 0.30 3.31 -3.88
CA GLY A 43 0.65 2.47 -2.72
C GLY A 43 1.75 1.44 -3.01
N PHE A 44 1.62 0.24 -2.43
CA PHE A 44 2.56 -0.87 -2.60
C PHE A 44 1.92 -2.23 -2.29
N ILE A 45 2.59 -3.31 -2.67
CA ILE A 45 2.24 -4.69 -2.30
C ILE A 45 3.44 -5.30 -1.58
N ILE A 46 3.19 -6.04 -0.49
CA ILE A 46 4.20 -6.86 0.18
C ILE A 46 4.03 -8.30 -0.31
N GLU A 47 5.10 -8.90 -0.81
CA GLU A 47 5.14 -10.32 -1.19
C GLU A 47 6.10 -11.09 -0.26
N GLU A 48 5.59 -12.19 0.30
CA GLU A 48 6.35 -13.10 1.16
C GLU A 48 5.89 -14.55 0.90
N ASN A 49 6.81 -15.41 0.46
CA ASN A 49 6.54 -16.83 0.21
C ASN A 49 5.34 -17.11 -0.71
N GLY A 50 5.12 -16.25 -1.72
CA GLY A 50 4.00 -16.35 -2.67
C GLY A 50 2.67 -15.78 -2.15
N ILE A 51 2.62 -15.30 -0.91
CA ILE A 51 1.47 -14.57 -0.35
C ILE A 51 1.68 -13.09 -0.64
N GLN A 52 0.63 -12.41 -1.12
CA GLN A 52 0.65 -10.98 -1.40
C GLN A 52 -0.35 -10.23 -0.52
N GLU A 53 0.15 -9.25 0.23
CA GLU A 53 -0.65 -8.29 1.00
C GLU A 53 -0.71 -6.98 0.22
N ASN A 54 -1.90 -6.63 -0.27
CA ASN A 54 -2.09 -5.49 -1.15
C ASN A 54 -2.47 -4.22 -0.36
N TYR A 55 -1.57 -3.23 -0.38
CA TYR A 55 -1.73 -1.92 0.25
C TYR A 55 -1.84 -0.78 -0.76
N THR A 56 -2.29 -1.07 -1.99
CA THR A 56 -2.55 -0.02 -2.99
C THR A 56 -3.72 0.86 -2.55
N PHE A 57 -3.78 2.09 -3.04
CA PHE A 57 -4.83 3.02 -2.59
C PHE A 57 -6.21 2.58 -3.06
N GLU A 58 -6.30 1.93 -4.21
CA GLU A 58 -7.53 1.39 -4.77
C GLU A 58 -8.14 0.36 -3.80
N VAL A 59 -7.33 -0.59 -3.31
CA VAL A 59 -7.79 -1.60 -2.33
C VAL A 59 -8.18 -0.95 -1.00
N LYS A 60 -7.44 0.07 -0.55
CA LYS A 60 -7.79 0.79 0.69
C LYS A 60 -9.09 1.57 0.55
N LEU A 61 -9.31 2.25 -0.58
CA LEU A 61 -10.53 2.99 -0.85
C LEU A 61 -11.74 2.05 -0.94
N ASP A 62 -11.58 0.89 -1.58
CA ASP A 62 -12.62 -0.12 -1.65
C ASP A 62 -12.99 -0.66 -0.27
N PHE A 63 -12.00 -0.89 0.60
CA PHE A 63 -12.24 -1.31 1.98
C PHE A 63 -12.99 -0.25 2.80
N MET A 64 -12.67 1.03 2.59
CA MET A 64 -13.27 2.14 3.33
C MET A 64 -14.56 2.68 2.69
N ARG A 65 -15.00 2.11 1.57
CA ARG A 65 -16.04 2.69 0.71
C ARG A 65 -17.34 2.93 1.45
N ASP A 66 -17.84 1.93 2.16
CA ASP A 66 -19.14 1.99 2.83
C ASP A 66 -19.14 3.06 3.93
N GLU A 67 -18.05 3.17 4.69
CA GLU A 67 -17.89 4.20 5.73
C GLU A 67 -17.83 5.59 5.11
N LEU A 68 -17.02 5.77 4.05
CA LEU A 68 -16.90 7.03 3.32
C LEU A 68 -18.23 7.47 2.70
N GLU A 69 -19.01 6.54 2.16
CA GLU A 69 -20.32 6.83 1.56
C GLU A 69 -21.29 7.41 2.59
N VAL A 70 -21.32 6.84 3.80
CA VAL A 70 -22.17 7.34 4.89
C VAL A 70 -21.75 8.75 5.30
N GLU A 71 -20.45 9.01 5.43
CA GLU A 71 -19.93 10.34 5.80
C GLU A 71 -20.19 11.40 4.73
N ILE A 72 -19.95 11.06 3.46
CA ILE A 72 -20.23 11.94 2.31
C ILE A 72 -21.72 12.24 2.21
N SER A 73 -22.58 11.23 2.39
CA SER A 73 -24.03 11.41 2.34
C SER A 73 -24.52 12.37 3.42
N LYS A 74 -23.99 12.25 4.65
CA LYS A 74 -24.27 13.22 5.72
C LYS A 74 -23.85 14.62 5.31
N LEU A 75 -22.61 14.80 4.85
CA LEU A 75 -22.08 16.11 4.49
C LEU A 75 -22.89 16.82 3.37
N LEU A 76 -23.37 16.07 2.37
CA LEU A 76 -24.03 16.64 1.19
C LEU A 76 -25.53 16.92 1.38
N PHE A 77 -26.21 16.16 2.25
CA PHE A 77 -27.68 16.18 2.34
C PHE A 77 -28.23 16.44 3.74
N SER A 78 -27.37 16.77 4.72
CA SER A 78 -27.78 17.26 6.04
C SER A 78 -28.14 18.74 6.06
#